data_AF-A0A7L0ULJ6-F1
#
_entry.id   AF-A0A7L0ULJ6-F1
#
_cell.length_a   1.000
_cell.length_b   1.000
_cell.length_c   1.000
_cell.angle_alpha   90.00
_cell.angle_beta   90.00
_cell.angle_gamma   90.00
#
_symmetry.space_group_name_H-M   'P 1'
#
loop_
_entity.id
_entity.type
_entity.pdbx_description
1 polymer ?
#
loop_
_entity_poly.entity_id
_entity_poly.type
_entity_poly.pdbx_seq_one_letter_code
_entity_poly.pdbx_strand_id
1 'polypeptide(L)'
;DNDAEGVWSPDIEQSFQEALAIYPPCGRRKIILSDEGKMYGRNELIARYIKLRTGKTRTRKQVSSHIQVLARKKVREYQVGIKVSSHLQVLARRKSREIQSKLKVTRDQVSKDKALQSMASMSSAQIVSASVLQNKLSPPPPLPQAVFSAAPRFWSGPIPGQPGPSQDIKPFAQPAYPIQPPMPPSLASYEPLAPLPPAASAVPVWQDRTIASAKLRLLEYSAFMEVPRDAETYSKHLFVHIGQTNPSYSDPLLEAVDIRQIYDKFPEKKGGLKELYERGPQNSFFLVKFWADLNSTIQDGPGTFYGVSSQYSSAENMTITVSTKVCSFGKQVVEKVETEYARLENGRFVYRIHRSPMCEYMINFIHKLKHLPEKYMMNSVLENFTILQVL
;
A
#
# COMPACT_ATOMS: atom_id res chain seq x y z
N ASP A 1 59.47 18.87 13.40
CA ASP A 1 58.36 18.48 12.52
C ASP A 1 57.42 17.53 13.26
N ASN A 2 56.33 18.03 13.86
CA ASN A 2 55.34 17.16 14.51
C ASN A 2 53.88 17.68 14.41
N ASP A 3 53.66 18.75 13.64
CA ASP A 3 52.40 19.51 13.60
C ASP A 3 51.45 19.09 12.45
N ALA A 4 51.63 17.86 11.93
CA ALA A 4 50.91 17.36 10.75
C ALA A 4 49.84 16.29 11.06
N GLU A 5 49.85 15.65 12.23
CA GLU A 5 48.73 14.79 12.65
C GLU A 5 47.54 15.65 13.12
N GLY A 6 46.59 15.87 12.22
CA GLY A 6 45.32 16.51 12.54
C GLY A 6 44.55 15.77 13.66
N VAL A 7 43.60 16.45 14.29
CA VAL A 7 42.84 15.94 15.46
C VAL A 7 42.17 14.58 15.17
N TRP A 8 41.87 14.26 13.92
CA TRP A 8 41.37 12.96 13.46
C TRP A 8 42.35 12.32 12.47
N SER A 9 43.45 11.79 12.99
CA SER A 9 44.39 10.94 12.26
C SER A 9 43.73 9.56 11.94
N PRO A 10 44.21 8.81 10.92
CA PRO A 10 43.49 7.62 10.42
C PRO A 10 43.27 6.52 11.46
N ASP A 11 44.24 6.32 12.36
CA ASP A 11 44.17 5.39 13.50
C ASP A 11 43.07 5.76 14.51
N ILE A 12 42.89 7.06 14.75
CA ILE A 12 41.83 7.60 15.61
C ILE A 12 40.48 7.52 14.92
N GLU A 13 40.40 7.82 13.62
CA GLU A 13 39.17 7.73 12.84
C GLU A 13 38.66 6.28 12.81
N GLN A 14 39.52 5.31 12.51
CA GLN A 14 39.17 3.90 12.59
C GLN A 14 38.67 3.52 13.98
N SER A 15 39.42 3.88 15.03
CA SER A 15 39.05 3.58 16.42
C SER A 15 37.74 4.26 16.86
N PHE A 16 37.40 5.41 16.26
CA PHE A 16 36.14 6.11 16.46
C PHE A 16 34.97 5.42 15.74
N GLN A 17 35.16 4.95 14.49
CA GLN A 17 34.12 4.19 13.77
C GLN A 17 33.81 2.86 14.47
N GLU A 18 34.83 2.13 14.93
CA GLU A 18 34.65 0.90 15.71
C GLU A 18 33.91 1.18 17.04
N ALA A 19 34.23 2.29 17.72
CA ALA A 19 33.50 2.73 18.91
C ALA A 19 32.04 3.15 18.64
N LEU A 20 31.72 3.68 17.45
CA LEU A 20 30.34 4.00 17.06
C LEU A 20 29.47 2.74 16.89
N ALA A 21 30.06 1.63 16.43
CA ALA A 21 29.39 0.34 16.30
C ALA A 21 29.17 -0.34 17.66
N ILE A 22 30.18 -0.32 18.54
CA ILE A 22 30.10 -0.89 19.90
C ILE A 22 29.12 -0.12 20.78
N TYR A 23 29.06 1.20 20.63
CA TYR A 23 28.15 2.07 21.39
C TYR A 23 27.10 2.72 20.47
N PRO A 24 25.99 2.04 20.11
CA PRO A 24 24.92 2.62 19.30
C PRO A 24 24.24 3.86 19.97
N PRO A 25 23.39 4.62 19.25
CA PRO A 25 22.75 5.82 19.79
C PRO A 25 21.62 5.51 20.79
N CYS A 26 21.98 5.18 22.04
CA CYS A 26 21.08 4.73 23.13
C CYS A 26 20.14 5.82 23.74
N GLY A 27 19.59 6.73 22.93
CA GLY A 27 18.54 7.67 23.34
C GLY A 27 18.86 8.50 24.58
N ARG A 28 18.00 8.45 25.60
CA ARG A 28 18.16 9.14 26.89
C ARG A 28 18.56 8.20 28.06
N ARG A 29 19.21 7.06 27.79
CA ARG A 29 19.74 6.18 28.85
C ARG A 29 21.26 6.27 28.93
N LYS A 30 21.78 6.61 30.12
CA LYS A 30 23.20 6.50 30.44
C LYS A 30 23.53 5.03 30.67
N ILE A 31 24.66 4.56 30.14
CA ILE A 31 25.16 3.22 30.41
C ILE A 31 25.96 3.29 31.72
N ILE A 32 25.66 2.40 32.65
CA ILE A 32 26.41 2.26 33.91
C ILE A 32 27.49 1.20 33.64
N LEU A 33 28.74 1.53 33.92
CA LEU A 33 29.84 0.57 34.00
C LEU A 33 30.11 0.31 35.48
N SER A 34 30.14 -0.96 35.87
CA SER A 34 30.03 -1.40 37.27
C SER A 34 31.38 -1.57 37.99
N ASP A 35 32.47 -1.14 37.38
CA ASP A 35 33.85 -1.24 37.88
C ASP A 35 34.30 0.01 38.66
N GLU A 36 33.97 1.21 38.18
CA GLU A 36 34.35 2.50 38.81
C GLU A 36 33.17 3.22 39.50
N GLY A 37 31.95 2.68 39.45
CA GLY A 37 30.72 3.32 39.96
C GLY A 37 30.33 4.62 39.25
N LYS A 38 31.04 4.99 38.18
CA LYS A 38 31.00 6.30 37.53
C LYS A 38 30.14 6.27 36.28
N MET A 39 29.11 7.10 36.24
CA MET A 39 28.22 7.20 35.08
C MET A 39 28.94 7.77 33.84
N TYR A 40 29.14 6.93 32.83
CA TYR A 40 29.71 7.34 31.54
C TYR A 40 28.63 7.52 30.46
N GLY A 41 28.61 8.68 29.80
CA GLY A 41 27.80 8.89 28.61
C GLY A 41 28.43 8.25 27.37
N ARG A 42 27.61 7.97 26.34
CA ARG A 42 28.04 7.40 25.05
C ARG A 42 29.33 8.04 24.49
N ASN A 43 29.38 9.37 24.46
CA ASN A 43 30.51 10.11 23.89
C ASN A 43 31.75 10.15 24.82
N GLU A 44 31.63 9.68 26.06
CA GLU A 44 32.74 9.46 27.01
C GLU A 44 33.25 8.01 26.92
N LEU A 45 32.36 7.04 26.66
CA LEU A 45 32.74 5.67 26.32
C LEU A 45 33.52 5.60 25.00
N ILE A 46 33.06 6.30 23.96
CA ILE A 46 33.80 6.45 22.69
C ILE A 46 35.17 7.11 22.92
N ALA A 47 35.26 8.12 23.79
CA ALA A 47 36.52 8.76 24.15
C ALA A 47 37.48 7.82 24.91
N ARG A 48 36.97 7.02 25.86
CA ARG A 48 37.74 5.95 26.53
C ARG A 48 38.23 4.90 25.53
N TYR A 49 37.38 4.46 24.61
CA TYR A 49 37.74 3.45 23.60
C TYR A 49 38.86 3.91 22.67
N ILE A 50 38.77 5.13 22.13
CA ILE A 50 39.84 5.74 21.32
C ILE A 50 41.15 5.78 22.11
N LYS A 51 41.12 6.25 23.37
CA LYS A 51 42.32 6.29 24.21
C LYS A 51 42.90 4.90 24.47
N LEU A 52 42.06 3.90 24.75
CA LEU A 52 42.47 2.52 25.00
C LEU A 52 43.14 1.88 23.77
N ARG A 53 42.64 2.19 22.57
CA ARG A 53 43.11 1.57 21.32
C ARG A 53 44.28 2.29 20.63
N THR A 54 44.39 3.61 20.79
CA THR A 54 45.41 4.43 20.12
C THR A 54 46.44 5.08 21.07
N GLY A 55 46.19 5.04 22.39
CA GLY A 55 46.91 5.86 23.38
C GLY A 55 46.56 7.36 23.31
N LYS A 56 46.30 7.89 22.11
CA LYS A 56 45.98 9.28 21.83
C LYS A 56 44.64 9.67 22.48
N THR A 57 44.69 10.61 23.43
CA THR A 57 43.48 11.03 24.16
C THR A 57 42.61 11.95 23.29
N ARG A 58 41.29 11.71 23.29
CA ARG A 58 40.28 12.59 22.70
C ARG A 58 39.18 12.89 23.71
N THR A 59 38.68 14.12 23.72
CA THR A 59 37.66 14.57 24.68
C THR A 59 36.24 14.27 24.21
N ARG A 60 35.31 14.13 25.15
CA ARG A 60 33.86 14.11 24.89
C ARG A 60 33.42 15.25 23.96
N LYS A 61 33.98 16.45 24.11
CA LYS A 61 33.65 17.61 23.27
C LYS A 61 34.12 17.42 21.82
N GLN A 62 35.35 16.95 21.60
CA GLN A 62 35.85 16.61 20.25
C GLN A 62 35.00 15.51 19.61
N VAL A 63 34.73 14.40 20.32
CA VAL A 63 33.85 13.30 19.85
C VAL A 63 32.46 13.83 19.47
N SER A 64 31.87 14.69 20.30
CA SER A 64 30.55 15.26 20.02
C SER A 64 30.54 16.21 18.82
N SER A 65 31.61 17.00 18.65
CA SER A 65 31.79 17.89 17.50
C SER A 65 31.91 17.09 16.20
N HIS A 66 32.71 16.03 16.20
CA HIS A 66 32.94 15.19 15.03
C HIS A 66 31.66 14.49 14.54
N ILE A 67 30.87 13.93 15.47
CA ILE A 67 29.54 13.38 15.19
C ILE A 67 28.63 14.44 14.53
N GLN A 68 28.66 15.69 14.99
CA GLN A 68 27.89 16.79 14.38
C GLN A 68 28.42 17.19 13.00
N VAL A 69 29.74 17.19 12.78
CA VAL A 69 30.36 17.46 11.48
C VAL A 69 29.96 16.41 10.45
N LEU A 70 30.02 15.12 10.82
CA LEU A 70 29.60 14.00 9.98
C LEU A 70 28.11 14.07 9.65
N ALA A 71 27.24 14.36 10.62
CA ALA A 71 25.81 14.58 10.38
C ALA A 71 25.55 15.75 9.42
N ARG A 72 26.23 16.89 9.62
CA ARG A 72 26.14 18.08 8.74
C ARG A 72 26.77 17.86 7.36
N LYS A 73 27.66 16.88 7.19
CA LYS A 73 28.19 16.45 5.89
C LYS A 73 27.12 15.63 5.15
N LYS A 74 26.59 14.58 5.79
CA LYS A 74 25.55 13.70 5.23
C LYS A 74 24.29 14.45 4.80
N VAL A 75 23.85 15.44 5.58
CA VAL A 75 22.71 16.32 5.22
C VAL A 75 23.01 17.21 4.00
N ARG A 76 24.24 17.72 3.86
CA ARG A 76 24.63 18.54 2.68
C ARG A 76 24.75 17.70 1.42
N GLU A 77 25.30 16.50 1.51
CA GLU A 77 25.36 15.53 0.40
C GLU A 77 23.95 15.22 -0.12
N TYR A 78 22.99 15.00 0.78
CA TYR A 78 21.58 14.78 0.42
C TYR A 78 20.95 16.00 -0.29
N GLN A 79 21.19 17.22 0.20
CA GLN A 79 20.71 18.45 -0.45
C GLN A 79 21.36 18.70 -1.83
N VAL A 80 22.64 18.37 -2.00
CA VAL A 80 23.32 18.47 -3.31
C VAL A 80 22.75 17.45 -4.28
N GLY A 81 22.52 16.20 -3.86
CA GLY A 81 21.87 15.17 -4.66
C GLY A 81 20.48 15.57 -5.16
N ILE A 82 19.66 16.16 -4.28
CA ILE A 82 18.34 16.72 -4.66
C ILE A 82 18.48 17.81 -5.72
N LYS A 83 19.42 18.76 -5.56
CA LYS A 83 19.64 19.86 -6.52
C LYS A 83 20.08 19.33 -7.90
N VAL A 84 21.05 18.42 -7.95
CA VAL A 84 21.55 17.81 -9.21
C VAL A 84 20.43 17.01 -9.90
N SER A 85 19.68 16.20 -9.14
CA SER A 85 18.51 15.47 -9.64
C SER A 85 17.46 16.40 -10.25
N SER A 86 17.13 17.51 -9.56
CA SER A 86 16.14 18.48 -10.07
C SER A 86 16.60 19.16 -11.36
N HIS A 87 17.89 19.51 -11.48
CA HIS A 87 18.44 20.11 -12.69
C HIS A 87 18.41 19.12 -13.88
N LEU A 88 18.84 17.87 -13.66
CA LEU A 88 18.82 16.82 -14.69
C LEU A 88 17.38 16.54 -15.17
N GLN A 89 16.40 16.55 -14.26
CA GLN A 89 14.98 16.39 -14.60
C GLN A 89 14.43 17.58 -15.40
N VAL A 90 14.89 18.81 -15.15
CA VAL A 90 14.56 19.99 -15.96
C VAL A 90 15.16 19.88 -17.37
N LEU A 91 16.42 19.46 -17.51
CA LEU A 91 17.07 19.23 -18.81
C LEU A 91 16.33 18.15 -19.62
N ALA A 92 15.98 17.01 -19.00
CA ALA A 92 15.20 15.96 -19.63
C ALA A 92 13.83 16.47 -20.11
N ARG A 93 13.12 17.26 -19.29
CA ARG A 93 11.84 17.90 -19.65
C ARG A 93 11.97 18.99 -20.73
N ARG A 94 13.17 19.56 -20.96
CA ARG A 94 13.43 20.47 -22.09
C ARG A 94 13.63 19.68 -23.38
N LYS A 95 14.52 18.68 -23.36
CA LYS A 95 14.80 17.81 -24.52
C LYS A 95 13.57 17.03 -25.00
N SER A 96 12.75 16.53 -24.07
CA SER A 96 11.49 15.82 -24.39
C SER A 96 10.50 16.71 -25.15
N ARG A 97 10.34 17.98 -24.75
CA ARG A 97 9.45 18.94 -25.44
C ARG A 97 9.95 19.33 -26.83
N GLU A 98 11.28 19.42 -27.02
CA GLU A 98 11.88 19.64 -28.33
C GLU A 98 11.65 18.46 -29.29
N ILE A 99 11.77 17.22 -28.80
CA ILE A 99 11.47 16.01 -29.58
C ILE A 99 9.98 15.95 -29.95
N GLN A 100 9.08 16.26 -29.01
CA GLN A 100 7.64 16.32 -29.27
C GLN A 100 7.27 17.41 -30.28
N SER A 101 7.89 18.60 -30.24
CA SER A 101 7.61 19.66 -31.21
C SER A 101 8.08 19.28 -32.62
N LYS A 102 9.27 18.67 -32.75
CA LYS A 102 9.78 18.14 -34.02
C LYS A 102 8.85 17.06 -34.60
N LEU A 103 8.46 16.06 -33.80
CA LEU A 103 7.53 15.01 -34.21
C LEU A 103 6.15 15.56 -34.63
N LYS A 104 5.63 16.58 -33.93
CA LYS A 104 4.37 17.22 -34.32
C LYS A 104 4.50 17.91 -35.67
N VAL A 105 5.54 18.71 -35.90
CA VAL A 105 5.77 19.40 -37.18
C VAL A 105 5.87 18.40 -38.34
N THR A 106 6.59 17.28 -38.17
CA THR A 106 6.66 16.21 -39.19
C THR A 106 5.28 15.60 -39.46
N ARG A 107 4.48 15.33 -38.43
CA ARG A 107 3.12 14.77 -38.58
C ARG A 107 2.18 15.74 -39.29
N ASP A 108 2.22 17.02 -38.93
CA ASP A 108 1.38 18.06 -39.52
C ASP A 108 1.77 18.30 -40.99
N GLN A 109 3.06 18.18 -41.35
CA GLN A 109 3.54 18.23 -42.74
C GLN A 109 3.06 17.04 -43.56
N VAL A 110 3.31 15.80 -43.12
CA VAL A 110 2.85 14.58 -43.81
C VAL A 110 1.32 14.55 -43.99
N SER A 111 0.57 15.18 -43.08
CA SER A 111 -0.88 15.34 -43.20
C SER A 111 -1.29 16.32 -44.30
N LYS A 112 -0.55 17.43 -44.47
CA LYS A 112 -0.74 18.37 -45.59
C LYS A 112 -0.35 17.75 -46.93
N ASP A 113 0.76 17.03 -46.98
CA ASP A 113 1.27 16.41 -48.21
C ASP A 113 0.28 15.34 -48.73
N LYS A 114 -0.32 14.54 -47.82
CA LYS A 114 -1.42 13.63 -48.17
C LYS A 114 -2.67 14.35 -48.69
N ALA A 115 -3.05 15.49 -48.11
CA ALA A 115 -4.19 16.27 -48.58
C ALA A 115 -3.93 16.85 -49.99
N LEU A 116 -2.73 17.34 -50.26
CA LEU A 116 -2.30 17.82 -51.58
C LEU A 116 -2.30 16.70 -52.63
N GLN A 117 -1.75 15.52 -52.30
CA GLN A 117 -1.82 14.35 -53.18
C GLN A 117 -3.27 13.91 -53.47
N SER A 118 -4.16 13.97 -52.47
CA SER A 118 -5.58 13.63 -52.66
C SER A 118 -6.35 14.62 -53.56
N MET A 119 -5.87 15.85 -53.71
CA MET A 119 -6.41 16.79 -54.71
C MET A 119 -5.81 16.57 -56.10
N ALA A 120 -4.52 16.21 -56.17
CA ALA A 120 -3.84 15.90 -57.43
C ALA A 120 -4.34 14.61 -58.11
N SER A 121 -5.03 13.73 -57.39
CA SER A 121 -5.58 12.48 -57.92
C SER A 121 -7.01 12.57 -58.47
N MET A 122 -7.65 13.75 -58.49
CA MET A 122 -8.98 13.91 -59.11
C MET A 122 -8.88 14.06 -60.62
N SER A 123 -9.71 13.31 -61.36
CA SER A 123 -9.84 13.46 -62.80
C SER A 123 -10.69 14.69 -63.16
N SER A 124 -10.36 15.36 -64.25
CA SER A 124 -11.00 16.61 -64.71
C SER A 124 -12.52 16.49 -64.92
N ALA A 125 -13.03 15.27 -65.13
CA ALA A 125 -14.46 14.98 -65.25
C ALA A 125 -15.28 15.30 -63.97
N GLN A 126 -14.66 15.35 -62.78
CA GLN A 126 -15.38 15.58 -61.52
C GLN A 126 -15.64 17.07 -61.20
N ILE A 127 -15.01 17.99 -61.94
CA ILE A 127 -15.06 19.44 -61.65
C ILE A 127 -16.35 20.10 -62.19
N VAL A 128 -16.97 19.54 -63.23
CA VAL A 128 -18.08 20.19 -63.96
C VAL A 128 -19.44 20.04 -63.25
N SER A 129 -19.59 19.08 -62.33
CA SER A 129 -20.88 18.75 -61.70
C SER A 129 -21.23 19.56 -60.43
N ALA A 130 -20.41 20.54 -60.03
CA ALA A 130 -20.54 21.29 -58.78
C ALA A 130 -20.91 22.78 -59.00
N SER A 131 -22.02 23.04 -59.71
CA SER A 131 -22.44 24.42 -60.09
C SER A 131 -23.95 24.69 -59.90
N VAL A 132 -24.55 24.19 -58.82
CA VAL A 132 -25.88 24.62 -58.33
C VAL A 132 -25.81 24.74 -56.79
N LEU A 133 -26.63 25.63 -56.21
CA LEU A 133 -26.71 25.97 -54.77
C LEU A 133 -25.58 26.84 -54.21
N GLN A 134 -25.50 28.09 -54.68
CA GLN A 134 -24.90 29.19 -53.91
C GLN A 134 -25.90 29.78 -52.89
N ASN A 135 -25.36 30.32 -51.79
CA ASN A 135 -26.03 31.22 -50.80
C ASN A 135 -27.21 30.61 -50.00
N LYS A 136 -27.35 30.85 -48.69
CA LYS A 136 -27.17 32.15 -48.01
C LYS A 136 -26.57 32.06 -46.60
N LEU A 137 -25.69 33.03 -46.32
CA LEU A 137 -25.56 33.87 -45.10
C LEU A 137 -25.39 33.25 -43.70
N SER A 138 -24.70 34.01 -42.84
CA SER A 138 -24.40 33.71 -41.43
C SER A 138 -25.10 34.73 -40.46
N PRO A 139 -24.62 35.04 -39.23
CA PRO A 139 -25.37 34.96 -37.96
C PRO A 139 -25.83 36.38 -37.43
N PRO A 140 -26.18 36.68 -36.13
CA PRO A 140 -26.15 35.86 -34.89
C PRO A 140 -27.43 35.80 -33.96
N PRO A 141 -27.68 36.58 -32.87
CA PRO A 141 -28.40 36.07 -31.65
C PRO A 141 -29.53 37.02 -31.12
N PRO A 142 -29.86 37.16 -29.80
CA PRO A 142 -30.42 36.21 -28.81
C PRO A 142 -31.69 36.70 -28.04
N LEU A 143 -32.40 35.78 -27.34
CA LEU A 143 -33.32 36.02 -26.17
C LEU A 143 -34.63 36.81 -26.47
N PRO A 144 -35.65 36.96 -25.55
CA PRO A 144 -35.66 36.80 -24.08
C PRO A 144 -36.84 35.96 -23.47
N GLN A 145 -37.38 36.43 -22.31
CA GLN A 145 -38.26 35.81 -21.29
C GLN A 145 -39.78 35.76 -21.72
N ALA A 146 -40.82 35.33 -20.97
CA ALA A 146 -41.02 35.12 -19.51
C ALA A 146 -42.32 34.31 -19.13
N VAL A 147 -42.36 33.80 -17.87
CA VAL A 147 -43.48 33.59 -16.89
C VAL A 147 -44.89 32.98 -17.17
N PHE A 148 -45.35 32.13 -16.21
CA PHE A 148 -46.73 31.92 -15.67
C PHE A 148 -47.89 31.40 -16.60
N SER A 149 -48.98 30.75 -16.15
CA SER A 149 -49.38 30.16 -14.84
C SER A 149 -50.56 29.16 -14.91
N ALA A 150 -50.60 28.22 -13.95
CA ALA A 150 -51.78 27.64 -13.23
C ALA A 150 -52.89 26.76 -13.89
N ALA A 151 -53.40 25.85 -13.03
CA ALA A 151 -54.75 25.22 -12.95
C ALA A 151 -55.16 24.02 -13.85
N PRO A 152 -55.70 22.96 -13.20
CA PRO A 152 -56.85 22.18 -13.69
C PRO A 152 -57.93 21.90 -12.60
N ARG A 153 -59.24 21.92 -12.94
CA ARG A 153 -60.37 21.49 -12.06
C ARG A 153 -61.67 21.15 -12.83
N PHE A 154 -62.65 20.56 -12.09
CA PHE A 154 -63.98 20.00 -12.48
C PHE A 154 -63.95 18.54 -13.00
N TRP A 155 -64.92 17.64 -12.76
CA TRP A 155 -65.97 17.47 -11.70
C TRP A 155 -66.64 16.07 -11.87
N SER A 156 -67.49 15.51 -10.98
CA SER A 156 -68.01 15.90 -9.64
C SER A 156 -67.86 14.68 -8.67
N GLY A 157 -68.67 14.25 -7.68
CA GLY A 157 -69.99 14.61 -7.11
C GLY A 157 -71.10 13.55 -7.37
N PRO A 158 -72.12 13.33 -6.49
CA PRO A 158 -72.34 13.82 -5.12
C PRO A 158 -72.42 12.70 -4.03
N ILE A 159 -72.90 13.02 -2.81
CA ILE A 159 -72.88 12.21 -1.56
C ILE A 159 -74.27 12.25 -0.87
N PRO A 160 -74.72 11.19 -0.14
CA PRO A 160 -75.13 11.35 1.28
C PRO A 160 -74.79 10.13 2.18
N GLY A 161 -74.87 10.22 3.53
CA GLY A 161 -74.56 9.09 4.44
C GLY A 161 -74.84 9.27 5.95
N GLN A 162 -73.87 9.79 6.71
CA GLN A 162 -73.92 10.04 8.17
C GLN A 162 -73.86 8.77 9.10
N PRO A 163 -73.98 8.81 10.47
CA PRO A 163 -72.92 8.25 11.34
C PRO A 163 -73.35 7.27 12.46
N GLY A 164 -72.38 6.62 13.15
CA GLY A 164 -72.60 5.96 14.45
C GLY A 164 -71.52 4.94 14.86
N PRO A 165 -71.12 4.81 16.15
CA PRO A 165 -70.09 3.86 16.60
C PRO A 165 -70.56 2.78 17.59
N SER A 166 -69.63 1.86 17.92
CA SER A 166 -69.45 1.14 19.21
C SER A 166 -69.67 -0.38 19.22
N GLN A 167 -69.00 -1.02 20.20
CA GLN A 167 -69.09 -2.42 20.66
C GLN A 167 -68.62 -3.54 19.70
N ASP A 168 -68.10 -4.69 20.15
CA ASP A 168 -67.22 -5.03 21.30
C ASP A 168 -66.73 -6.50 21.12
N ILE A 169 -66.25 -7.15 22.19
CA ILE A 169 -66.06 -8.63 22.36
C ILE A 169 -64.66 -9.17 22.06
N LYS A 170 -63.86 -9.19 23.13
CA LYS A 170 -63.09 -10.35 23.63
C LYS A 170 -63.78 -10.78 24.97
N PRO A 171 -63.57 -11.99 25.56
CA PRO A 171 -62.36 -12.81 25.47
C PRO A 171 -62.57 -14.34 25.43
N PHE A 172 -61.46 -15.09 25.45
CA PHE A 172 -61.36 -16.31 26.27
C PHE A 172 -59.93 -16.45 26.80
N ALA A 173 -59.74 -17.04 27.98
CA ALA A 173 -58.44 -17.08 28.65
C ALA A 173 -58.33 -18.24 29.66
N GLN A 174 -57.14 -18.88 29.69
CA GLN A 174 -56.62 -19.66 30.85
C GLN A 174 -57.39 -20.99 31.15
N PRO A 175 -56.84 -21.99 31.90
CA PRO A 175 -55.88 -21.88 33.00
C PRO A 175 -54.59 -22.72 32.93
N ALA A 176 -53.65 -22.38 33.83
CA ALA A 176 -52.55 -23.21 34.28
C ALA A 176 -52.77 -23.63 35.75
N TYR A 177 -52.31 -24.82 36.14
CA TYR A 177 -52.18 -25.30 37.53
C TYR A 177 -51.11 -26.43 37.62
N PRO A 178 -50.59 -26.80 38.82
CA PRO A 178 -49.14 -27.06 39.00
C PRO A 178 -48.81 -28.38 39.75
N ILE A 179 -47.62 -28.41 40.40
CA ILE A 179 -47.14 -29.27 41.52
C ILE A 179 -46.02 -30.27 41.16
N GLN A 180 -44.94 -30.22 41.96
CA GLN A 180 -43.86 -31.22 42.05
C GLN A 180 -44.05 -32.11 43.30
N PRO A 181 -43.60 -33.37 43.28
CA PRO A 181 -43.16 -34.13 44.46
C PRO A 181 -41.63 -34.06 44.68
N PRO A 182 -41.12 -34.31 45.91
CA PRO A 182 -39.69 -34.17 46.25
C PRO A 182 -38.83 -35.43 46.04
N MET A 183 -37.50 -35.26 46.17
CA MET A 183 -36.46 -36.29 46.02
C MET A 183 -36.37 -37.28 47.20
N PRO A 184 -35.83 -38.50 46.96
CA PRO A 184 -34.93 -39.20 47.88
C PRO A 184 -33.45 -39.10 47.42
N PRO A 185 -32.47 -39.05 48.35
CA PRO A 185 -31.05 -38.93 47.99
C PRO A 185 -30.29 -40.26 48.00
N SER A 186 -29.24 -40.39 47.18
CA SER A 186 -28.12 -41.31 47.45
C SER A 186 -26.80 -40.78 46.89
N LEU A 187 -25.70 -41.20 47.52
CA LEU A 187 -24.34 -40.69 47.31
C LEU A 187 -23.60 -41.55 46.27
N ALA A 188 -23.16 -40.98 45.16
CA ALA A 188 -22.10 -41.56 44.32
C ALA A 188 -21.40 -40.50 43.44
N SER A 189 -20.08 -40.59 43.38
CA SER A 189 -19.20 -39.75 42.57
C SER A 189 -19.36 -39.94 41.05
N TYR A 190 -19.52 -38.85 40.31
CA TYR A 190 -18.67 -38.57 39.12
C TYR A 190 -18.75 -37.08 38.77
N GLU A 191 -17.64 -36.48 38.34
CA GLU A 191 -17.56 -35.06 37.98
C GLU A 191 -18.00 -34.85 36.51
N PRO A 192 -19.06 -34.07 36.22
CA PRO A 192 -19.43 -33.73 34.86
C PRO A 192 -18.53 -32.60 34.35
N LEU A 193 -17.72 -32.89 33.33
CA LEU A 193 -16.98 -31.88 32.57
C LEU A 193 -17.93 -30.75 32.13
N ALA A 194 -17.47 -29.50 32.27
CA ALA A 194 -18.26 -28.31 31.99
C ALA A 194 -18.87 -28.36 30.56
N PRO A 195 -20.13 -27.92 30.39
CA PRO A 195 -20.82 -28.03 29.10
C PRO A 195 -20.10 -27.23 28.03
N LEU A 196 -19.71 -27.91 26.95
CA LEU A 196 -19.16 -27.29 25.75
C LEU A 196 -20.15 -26.24 25.20
N PRO A 197 -19.69 -25.03 24.84
CA PRO A 197 -20.56 -24.01 24.26
C PRO A 197 -21.12 -24.50 22.91
N PRO A 198 -22.37 -24.14 22.56
CA PRO A 198 -23.01 -24.62 21.34
C PRO A 198 -22.26 -24.13 20.10
N ALA A 199 -21.98 -25.05 19.17
CA ALA A 199 -21.20 -24.79 17.95
C ALA A 199 -21.80 -23.71 17.01
N ALA A 200 -23.04 -23.26 17.26
CA ALA A 200 -23.72 -22.20 16.53
C ALA A 200 -23.17 -20.77 16.81
N SER A 201 -22.34 -20.57 17.84
CA SER A 201 -21.71 -19.28 18.14
C SER A 201 -20.17 -19.28 18.01
N ALA A 202 -19.60 -20.32 17.40
CA ALA A 202 -18.16 -20.41 17.19
C ALA A 202 -17.71 -19.42 16.10
N VAL A 203 -17.10 -18.31 16.52
CA VAL A 203 -16.42 -17.36 15.62
C VAL A 203 -15.44 -18.14 14.73
N PRO A 204 -15.50 -18.02 13.39
CA PRO A 204 -14.69 -18.85 12.50
C PRO A 204 -13.20 -18.76 12.81
N VAL A 205 -12.51 -19.91 12.85
CA VAL A 205 -11.09 -20.05 13.27
C VAL A 205 -10.14 -19.00 12.67
N TRP A 206 -10.43 -18.56 11.45
CA TRP A 206 -9.62 -17.63 10.67
C TRP A 206 -9.86 -16.15 10.99
N GLN A 207 -10.98 -15.81 11.64
CA GLN A 207 -11.31 -14.44 12.00
C GLN A 207 -10.38 -13.96 13.13
N ASP A 208 -9.93 -12.71 13.05
CA ASP A 208 -9.01 -12.04 13.98
C ASP A 208 -7.63 -12.73 14.18
N ARG A 209 -7.34 -13.80 13.41
CA ARG A 209 -6.06 -14.54 13.35
C ARG A 209 -5.43 -14.54 11.96
N THR A 210 -6.20 -14.21 10.92
CA THR A 210 -5.73 -14.19 9.52
C THR A 210 -6.18 -12.92 8.80
N ILE A 211 -5.71 -12.68 7.57
CA ILE A 211 -6.05 -11.48 6.80
C ILE A 211 -7.40 -11.75 6.12
N ALA A 212 -8.47 -11.48 6.89
CA ALA A 212 -9.82 -11.88 6.53
C ALA A 212 -10.86 -10.84 6.99
N SER A 213 -11.59 -10.30 6.02
CA SER A 213 -12.81 -9.53 6.26
C SER A 213 -14.02 -10.48 6.37
N ALA A 214 -15.20 -9.93 6.67
CA ALA A 214 -16.46 -10.68 6.68
C ALA A 214 -16.86 -11.32 5.33
N LYS A 215 -16.30 -10.85 4.20
CA LYS A 215 -16.64 -11.32 2.84
C LYS A 215 -15.47 -11.96 2.09
N LEU A 216 -14.26 -11.46 2.26
CA LEU A 216 -13.07 -11.85 1.50
C LEU A 216 -11.88 -12.11 2.44
N ARG A 217 -11.22 -13.26 2.25
CA ARG A 217 -10.03 -13.70 2.99
C ARG A 217 -8.86 -13.96 2.05
N LEU A 218 -7.67 -13.52 2.43
CA LEU A 218 -6.41 -13.89 1.79
C LEU A 218 -6.07 -15.36 2.11
N LEU A 219 -5.67 -16.12 1.09
CA LEU A 219 -5.12 -17.47 1.24
C LEU A 219 -3.60 -17.47 1.07
N GLU A 220 -3.11 -16.80 0.02
CA GLU A 220 -1.71 -16.71 -0.32
C GLU A 220 -1.38 -15.34 -0.91
N TYR A 221 -0.21 -14.80 -0.59
CA TYR A 221 0.44 -13.73 -1.33
C TYR A 221 1.92 -14.07 -1.49
N SER A 222 2.46 -14.05 -2.71
CA SER A 222 3.90 -14.22 -2.94
C SER A 222 4.40 -13.24 -4.00
N ALA A 223 5.49 -12.53 -3.68
CA ALA A 223 6.22 -11.71 -4.65
C ALA A 223 7.59 -12.34 -4.86
N PHE A 224 7.94 -12.60 -6.12
CA PHE A 224 9.05 -13.47 -6.48
C PHE A 224 9.78 -13.01 -7.74
N MET A 225 11.04 -13.42 -7.86
CA MET A 225 11.72 -13.53 -9.15
C MET A 225 11.84 -15.00 -9.52
N GLU A 226 11.92 -15.29 -10.80
CA GLU A 226 12.28 -16.60 -11.31
C GLU A 226 13.22 -16.48 -12.51
N VAL A 227 14.07 -17.49 -12.68
CA VAL A 227 14.98 -17.61 -13.83
C VAL A 227 14.85 -19.01 -14.41
N PRO A 228 14.59 -19.17 -15.72
CA PRO A 228 14.67 -20.46 -16.40
C PRO A 228 16.06 -21.04 -16.20
N ARG A 229 16.15 -22.27 -15.68
CA ARG A 229 17.42 -23.00 -15.54
C ARG A 229 17.59 -23.98 -16.71
N ASP A 230 16.51 -24.69 -17.02
CA ASP A 230 16.38 -25.67 -18.09
C ASP A 230 15.05 -25.45 -18.82
N ALA A 231 14.78 -26.21 -19.90
CA ALA A 231 13.55 -26.07 -20.69
C ALA A 231 12.24 -26.26 -19.89
N GLU A 232 12.29 -27.04 -18.80
CA GLU A 232 11.15 -27.33 -17.92
C GLU A 232 11.35 -26.81 -16.48
N THR A 233 12.57 -26.43 -16.09
CA THR A 233 12.94 -26.14 -14.70
C THR A 233 13.11 -24.64 -14.45
N TYR A 234 12.32 -24.09 -13.51
CA TYR A 234 12.39 -22.68 -13.11
C TYR A 234 12.97 -22.52 -11.69
N SER A 235 13.91 -21.60 -11.55
CA SER A 235 14.52 -21.24 -10.26
C SER A 235 13.71 -20.11 -9.63
N LYS A 236 12.83 -20.41 -8.66
CA LYS A 236 11.99 -19.38 -8.00
C LYS A 236 12.62 -18.89 -6.69
N HIS A 237 12.81 -17.58 -6.55
CA HIS A 237 13.20 -16.91 -5.30
C HIS A 237 12.05 -16.04 -4.79
N LEU A 238 11.65 -16.24 -3.53
CA LEU A 238 10.56 -15.49 -2.91
C LEU A 238 11.15 -14.27 -2.18
N PHE A 239 10.82 -13.05 -2.62
CA PHE A 239 11.17 -11.84 -1.87
C PHE A 239 10.33 -11.71 -0.62
N VAL A 240 9.02 -11.98 -0.74
CA VAL A 240 8.07 -12.06 0.38
C VAL A 240 7.03 -13.14 0.11
N HIS A 241 6.56 -13.78 1.17
CA HIS A 241 5.49 -14.77 1.13
C HIS A 241 4.59 -14.65 2.37
N ILE A 242 3.28 -14.76 2.15
CA ILE A 242 2.25 -15.03 3.15
C ILE A 242 1.55 -16.30 2.68
N GLY A 243 1.58 -17.37 3.47
CA GLY A 243 0.71 -18.53 3.31
C GLY A 243 -0.18 -18.64 4.55
N GLN A 244 -1.50 -18.60 4.39
CA GLN A 244 -2.45 -18.69 5.51
C GLN A 244 -3.09 -20.08 5.58
N THR A 245 -2.23 -21.10 5.49
CA THR A 245 -2.58 -22.53 5.48
C THR A 245 -3.11 -22.97 6.84
N ASN A 246 -4.38 -23.39 6.87
CA ASN A 246 -5.03 -24.07 8.00
C ASN A 246 -4.84 -23.39 9.38
N PRO A 247 -5.37 -22.18 9.59
CA PRO A 247 -5.35 -21.53 10.90
C PRO A 247 -6.10 -22.36 11.95
N SER A 248 -5.61 -22.32 13.17
CA SER A 248 -6.08 -23.07 14.33
C SER A 248 -6.55 -22.14 15.46
N TYR A 249 -7.41 -22.63 16.35
CA TYR A 249 -7.80 -21.92 17.57
C TYR A 249 -6.62 -21.74 18.56
N SER A 250 -5.49 -22.42 18.33
CA SER A 250 -4.23 -22.22 19.05
C SER A 250 -3.44 -20.98 18.59
N ASP A 251 -3.73 -20.44 17.41
CA ASP A 251 -2.89 -19.41 16.80
C ASP A 251 -3.13 -18.06 17.49
N PRO A 252 -2.10 -17.22 17.71
CA PRO A 252 -2.28 -15.92 18.36
C PRO A 252 -3.23 -15.02 17.56
N LEU A 253 -4.00 -14.20 18.28
CA LEU A 253 -4.77 -13.11 17.67
C LEU A 253 -3.81 -12.06 17.09
N LEU A 254 -4.24 -11.37 16.03
CA LEU A 254 -3.45 -10.33 15.38
C LEU A 254 -3.25 -9.10 16.31
N GLU A 255 -2.03 -8.57 16.35
CA GLU A 255 -1.71 -7.36 17.11
C GLU A 255 -2.39 -6.12 16.51
N ALA A 256 -3.06 -5.33 17.36
CA ALA A 256 -3.69 -4.08 16.95
C ALA A 256 -2.69 -2.93 16.87
N VAL A 257 -2.60 -2.27 15.70
CA VAL A 257 -1.76 -1.08 15.47
C VAL A 257 -2.66 0.13 15.20
N ASP A 258 -2.39 1.24 15.89
CA ASP A 258 -3.09 2.51 15.67
C ASP A 258 -2.74 3.08 14.29
N ILE A 259 -3.73 3.12 13.40
CA ILE A 259 -3.60 3.61 12.02
C ILE A 259 -3.03 5.03 11.93
N ARG A 260 -3.19 5.86 12.97
CA ARG A 260 -2.62 7.22 13.02
C ARG A 260 -1.09 7.23 12.99
N GLN A 261 -0.44 6.12 13.37
CA GLN A 261 1.02 5.98 13.33
C GLN A 261 1.58 5.76 11.92
N ILE A 262 0.74 5.43 10.94
CA ILE A 262 1.15 5.08 9.57
C ILE A 262 0.62 6.01 8.49
N TYR A 263 -0.26 6.97 8.80
CA TYR A 263 -0.85 7.88 7.80
C TYR A 263 0.21 8.61 6.96
N ASP A 264 1.33 9.04 7.54
CA ASP A 264 2.41 9.74 6.82
C ASP A 264 3.15 8.85 5.79
N LYS A 265 3.00 7.53 5.89
CA LYS A 265 3.57 6.55 4.94
C LYS A 265 2.64 6.21 3.78
N PHE A 266 1.39 6.69 3.79
CA PHE A 266 0.38 6.36 2.78
C PHE A 266 -0.27 7.61 2.16
N PRO A 267 -0.99 7.49 1.03
CA PRO A 267 -1.64 8.64 0.41
C PRO A 267 -2.69 9.29 1.34
N GLU A 268 -2.52 10.58 1.61
CA GLU A 268 -3.46 11.40 2.40
C GLU A 268 -4.56 12.09 1.56
N LYS A 269 -4.40 12.09 0.23
CA LYS A 269 -5.35 12.71 -0.71
C LYS A 269 -6.64 11.89 -0.86
N LYS A 270 -7.62 12.44 -1.59
CA LYS A 270 -8.87 11.74 -1.91
C LYS A 270 -8.60 10.35 -2.51
N GLY A 271 -9.26 9.32 -2.00
CA GLY A 271 -9.00 7.90 -2.29
C GLY A 271 -7.78 7.32 -1.55
N GLY A 272 -7.36 7.99 -0.47
CA GLY A 272 -6.22 7.64 0.38
C GLY A 272 -6.60 6.87 1.65
N LEU A 273 -5.60 6.42 2.42
CA LEU A 273 -5.79 5.48 3.53
C LEU A 273 -6.77 6.01 4.59
N LYS A 274 -6.70 7.30 4.92
CA LYS A 274 -7.59 7.93 5.91
C LYS A 274 -9.06 7.89 5.48
N GLU A 275 -9.38 8.38 4.27
CA GLU A 275 -10.76 8.39 3.74
C GLU A 275 -11.31 6.95 3.60
N LEU A 276 -10.47 6.00 3.18
CA LEU A 276 -10.86 4.59 3.11
C LEU A 276 -11.22 4.03 4.50
N TYR A 277 -10.43 4.32 5.53
CA TYR A 277 -10.68 3.86 6.91
C TYR A 277 -11.89 4.55 7.56
N GLU A 278 -12.07 5.85 7.32
CA GLU A 278 -13.24 6.62 7.78
C GLU A 278 -14.54 6.16 7.10
N ARG A 279 -14.48 5.72 5.83
CA ARG A 279 -15.59 5.07 5.12
C ARG A 279 -15.85 3.62 5.59
N GLY A 280 -14.79 2.91 6.00
CA GLY A 280 -14.85 1.55 6.50
C GLY A 280 -15.20 0.47 5.45
N PRO A 281 -15.53 -0.76 5.89
CA PRO A 281 -15.60 -1.20 7.29
C PRO A 281 -14.21 -1.41 7.93
N GLN A 282 -14.05 -1.03 9.19
CA GLN A 282 -12.75 -0.95 9.86
C GLN A 282 -12.07 -2.32 10.08
N ASN A 283 -12.84 -3.41 10.15
CA ASN A 283 -12.33 -4.79 10.29
C ASN A 283 -11.76 -5.38 8.97
N SER A 284 -11.74 -4.62 7.88
CA SER A 284 -11.09 -5.00 6.61
C SER A 284 -9.67 -4.42 6.45
N PHE A 285 -9.14 -3.73 7.47
CA PHE A 285 -7.84 -3.04 7.40
C PHE A 285 -6.75 -3.81 8.16
N PHE A 286 -5.68 -4.17 7.45
CA PHE A 286 -4.56 -4.96 7.99
C PHE A 286 -3.23 -4.28 7.65
N LEU A 287 -2.29 -4.29 8.59
CA LEU A 287 -0.92 -3.82 8.38
C LEU A 287 0.03 -5.02 8.35
N VAL A 288 0.63 -5.30 7.19
CA VAL A 288 1.65 -6.34 7.06
C VAL A 288 3.04 -5.72 7.07
N LYS A 289 3.86 -6.10 8.05
CA LYS A 289 5.29 -5.77 8.09
C LYS A 289 6.09 -6.91 7.49
N PHE A 290 6.68 -6.67 6.32
CA PHE A 290 7.56 -7.64 5.67
C PHE A 290 9.04 -7.45 6.05
N TRP A 291 9.74 -8.58 6.16
CA TRP A 291 11.19 -8.65 6.04
C TRP A 291 11.49 -9.30 4.68
N ALA A 292 11.82 -8.50 3.68
CA ALA A 292 12.02 -9.01 2.32
C ALA A 292 13.38 -9.70 2.19
N ASP A 293 13.41 -10.92 1.65
CA ASP A 293 14.65 -11.62 1.37
C ASP A 293 15.26 -11.18 0.03
N LEU A 294 16.34 -10.40 0.12
CA LEU A 294 17.12 -9.93 -1.03
C LEU A 294 18.36 -10.79 -1.31
N ASN A 295 18.63 -11.83 -0.50
CA ASN A 295 19.84 -12.66 -0.58
C ASN A 295 19.74 -13.73 -1.68
N SER A 296 19.18 -13.37 -2.85
CA SER A 296 19.00 -14.29 -3.96
C SER A 296 20.36 -14.71 -4.53
N THR A 297 20.66 -16.01 -4.43
CA THR A 297 21.81 -16.65 -5.09
C THR A 297 21.61 -16.80 -6.59
N ILE A 298 20.40 -16.54 -7.09
CA ILE A 298 20.06 -16.53 -8.50
C ILE A 298 20.59 -15.24 -9.12
N GLN A 299 21.52 -15.37 -10.09
CA GLN A 299 22.03 -14.23 -10.83
C GLN A 299 20.95 -13.68 -11.78
N ASP A 300 20.91 -12.35 -11.93
CA ASP A 300 20.02 -11.66 -12.86
C ASP A 300 20.43 -11.95 -14.31
N GLY A 301 19.78 -12.94 -14.93
CA GLY A 301 20.09 -13.44 -16.28
C GLY A 301 19.04 -13.06 -17.34
N PRO A 302 19.34 -13.28 -18.64
CA PRO A 302 18.35 -13.14 -19.70
C PRO A 302 17.17 -14.10 -19.47
N GLY A 303 15.94 -13.58 -19.53
CA GLY A 303 14.74 -14.35 -19.22
C GLY A 303 14.30 -14.31 -17.74
N THR A 304 14.96 -13.55 -16.86
CA THR A 304 14.50 -13.34 -15.48
C THR A 304 13.09 -12.70 -15.47
N PHE A 305 12.12 -13.38 -14.87
CA PHE A 305 10.76 -12.88 -14.68
C PHE A 305 10.52 -12.41 -13.24
N TYR A 306 9.83 -11.29 -13.08
CA TYR A 306 9.46 -10.71 -11.79
C TYR A 306 7.94 -10.67 -11.66
N GLY A 307 7.40 -11.40 -10.69
CA GLY A 307 5.96 -11.62 -10.56
C GLY A 307 5.41 -11.49 -9.14
N VAL A 308 4.12 -11.21 -9.06
CA VAL A 308 3.30 -11.37 -7.87
C VAL A 308 2.22 -12.41 -8.16
N SER A 309 2.00 -13.34 -7.23
CA SER A 309 0.82 -14.19 -7.20
C SER A 309 0.04 -13.89 -5.92
N SER A 310 -1.28 -13.87 -6.01
CA SER A 310 -2.16 -13.77 -4.83
C SER A 310 -3.44 -14.56 -5.02
N GLN A 311 -3.88 -15.19 -3.93
CA GLN A 311 -5.05 -16.05 -3.88
C GLN A 311 -5.99 -15.59 -2.77
N TYR A 312 -7.27 -15.46 -3.08
CA TYR A 312 -8.31 -15.00 -2.15
C TYR A 312 -9.49 -15.98 -2.16
N SER A 313 -10.27 -16.00 -1.08
CA SER A 313 -11.48 -16.82 -0.95
C SER A 313 -12.65 -16.02 -0.37
N SER A 314 -13.85 -16.30 -0.89
CA SER A 314 -15.13 -15.75 -0.43
C SER A 314 -16.18 -16.86 -0.29
N ALA A 315 -17.18 -16.61 0.57
CA ALA A 315 -18.42 -17.38 0.60
C ALA A 315 -19.44 -16.91 -0.45
N GLU A 316 -19.31 -15.68 -0.95
CA GLU A 316 -20.20 -15.07 -1.94
C GLU A 316 -19.53 -15.05 -3.32
N ASN A 317 -20.34 -15.23 -4.38
CA ASN A 317 -19.90 -15.00 -5.75
C ASN A 317 -19.91 -13.49 -6.02
N MET A 318 -18.75 -12.92 -6.31
CA MET A 318 -18.58 -11.52 -6.68
C MET A 318 -17.47 -11.37 -7.73
N THR A 319 -17.25 -10.16 -8.22
CA THR A 319 -16.06 -9.79 -9.01
C THR A 319 -15.25 -8.82 -8.16
N ILE A 320 -13.95 -9.09 -7.96
CA ILE A 320 -13.08 -8.26 -7.11
C ILE A 320 -12.17 -7.38 -7.97
N THR A 321 -11.82 -6.19 -7.49
CA THR A 321 -10.93 -5.26 -8.21
C THR A 321 -9.78 -4.83 -7.32
N VAL A 322 -8.66 -5.52 -7.48
CA VAL A 322 -7.45 -5.35 -6.67
C VAL A 322 -6.65 -4.15 -7.18
N SER A 323 -6.77 -3.02 -6.50
CA SER A 323 -5.90 -1.85 -6.65
C SER A 323 -4.67 -2.01 -5.78
N THR A 324 -3.49 -2.07 -6.40
CA THR A 324 -2.18 -2.15 -5.72
C THR A 324 -1.40 -0.86 -6.00
N LYS A 325 -1.31 0.01 -5.00
CA LYS A 325 -0.69 1.34 -5.05
C LYS A 325 0.69 1.33 -4.40
N VAL A 326 1.74 1.45 -5.19
CA VAL A 326 3.12 1.59 -4.69
C VAL A 326 3.36 3.06 -4.33
N CYS A 327 3.82 3.29 -3.11
CA CYS A 327 3.95 4.60 -2.50
C CYS A 327 5.39 4.87 -2.03
N SER A 328 5.83 6.12 -2.15
CA SER A 328 7.11 6.60 -1.66
C SER A 328 6.95 7.95 -0.99
N PHE A 329 7.45 8.10 0.25
CA PHE A 329 7.27 9.30 1.09
C PHE A 329 5.78 9.76 1.15
N GLY A 330 4.88 8.83 1.47
CA GLY A 330 3.43 9.08 1.56
C GLY A 330 2.71 9.34 0.22
N LYS A 331 3.40 9.24 -0.92
CA LYS A 331 2.86 9.61 -2.24
C LYS A 331 2.80 8.40 -3.16
N GLN A 332 1.63 8.16 -3.74
CA GLN A 332 1.44 7.17 -4.81
C GLN A 332 2.36 7.50 -5.99
N VAL A 333 3.17 6.52 -6.41
CA VAL A 333 4.12 6.61 -7.53
C VAL A 333 3.57 5.87 -8.75
N VAL A 334 3.02 4.68 -8.53
CA VAL A 334 2.37 3.84 -9.54
C VAL A 334 1.22 3.07 -8.90
N GLU A 335 0.18 2.81 -9.68
CA GLU A 335 -0.96 1.99 -9.30
C GLU A 335 -1.19 0.95 -10.39
N LYS A 336 -1.49 -0.28 -9.97
CA LYS A 336 -1.92 -1.37 -10.84
C LYS A 336 -3.30 -1.82 -10.38
N VAL A 337 -4.25 -1.95 -11.30
CA VAL A 337 -5.62 -2.38 -11.02
C VAL A 337 -5.87 -3.66 -11.80
N GLU A 338 -6.25 -4.72 -11.10
CA GLU A 338 -6.48 -6.06 -11.66
C GLU A 338 -7.86 -6.55 -11.21
N THR A 339 -8.69 -6.97 -12.16
CA THR A 339 -10.07 -7.41 -11.90
C THR A 339 -10.17 -8.92 -12.09
N GLU A 340 -10.61 -9.63 -11.05
CA GLU A 340 -10.66 -11.09 -11.01
C GLU A 340 -12.07 -11.62 -10.77
N TYR A 341 -12.34 -12.76 -11.40
CA TYR A 341 -13.64 -13.43 -11.39
C TYR A 341 -13.60 -14.67 -10.50
N ALA A 342 -14.72 -14.92 -9.81
CA ALA A 342 -14.87 -16.05 -8.91
C ALA A 342 -14.76 -17.40 -9.65
N ARG A 343 -13.98 -18.33 -9.09
CA ARG A 343 -13.96 -19.75 -9.49
C ARG A 343 -14.49 -20.59 -8.35
N LEU A 344 -15.47 -21.45 -8.60
CA LEU A 344 -16.05 -22.31 -7.57
C LEU A 344 -15.14 -23.53 -7.34
N GLU A 345 -14.46 -23.56 -6.20
CA GLU A 345 -13.56 -24.65 -5.80
C GLU A 345 -13.90 -25.09 -4.37
N ASN A 346 -14.11 -26.39 -4.16
CA ASN A 346 -14.41 -26.98 -2.84
C ASN A 346 -15.56 -26.27 -2.08
N GLY A 347 -16.60 -25.83 -2.80
CA GLY A 347 -17.75 -25.14 -2.21
C GLY A 347 -17.51 -23.69 -1.79
N ARG A 348 -16.40 -23.06 -2.21
CA ARG A 348 -16.12 -21.63 -2.01
C ARG A 348 -15.71 -20.96 -3.31
N PHE A 349 -15.85 -19.64 -3.36
CA PHE A 349 -15.38 -18.83 -4.47
C PHE A 349 -13.93 -18.44 -4.25
N VAL A 350 -13.06 -18.78 -5.19
CA VAL A 350 -11.62 -18.56 -5.15
C VAL A 350 -11.21 -17.64 -6.30
N TYR A 351 -10.34 -16.69 -6.00
CA TYR A 351 -9.82 -15.68 -6.93
C TYR A 351 -8.30 -15.85 -7.01
N ARG A 352 -7.72 -15.89 -8.22
CA ARG A 352 -6.30 -16.24 -8.43
C ARG A 352 -5.61 -15.30 -9.42
N ILE A 353 -5.02 -14.22 -8.90
CA ILE A 353 -4.04 -13.43 -9.64
C ILE A 353 -2.75 -14.28 -9.70
N HIS A 354 -2.46 -14.88 -10.84
CA HIS A 354 -1.34 -15.82 -11.00
C HIS A 354 -0.26 -15.27 -11.92
N ARG A 355 1.00 -15.23 -11.45
CA ARG A 355 2.17 -14.74 -12.21
C ARG A 355 1.94 -13.35 -12.81
N SER A 356 1.33 -12.46 -12.03
CA SER A 356 1.06 -11.11 -12.45
C SER A 356 2.38 -10.30 -12.51
N PRO A 357 2.77 -9.73 -13.66
CA PRO A 357 4.08 -9.13 -13.82
C PRO A 357 4.24 -7.87 -12.97
N MET A 358 5.39 -7.72 -12.33
CA MET A 358 5.79 -6.48 -11.67
C MET A 358 6.02 -5.38 -12.71
N CYS A 359 5.66 -4.14 -12.37
CA CYS A 359 5.97 -3.00 -13.23
C CYS A 359 7.47 -2.66 -13.19
N GLU A 360 7.97 -2.03 -14.26
CA GLU A 360 9.39 -1.68 -14.43
C GLU A 360 9.95 -0.89 -13.24
N TYR A 361 9.15 -0.03 -12.60
CA TYR A 361 9.52 0.70 -11.39
C TYR A 361 9.89 -0.23 -10.22
N MET A 362 9.12 -1.29 -9.99
CA MET A 362 9.37 -2.27 -8.93
C MET A 362 10.64 -3.09 -9.20
N ILE A 363 10.85 -3.51 -10.44
CA ILE A 363 12.04 -4.27 -10.85
C ILE A 363 13.29 -3.41 -10.66
N ASN A 364 13.30 -2.19 -11.20
CA ASN A 364 14.37 -1.22 -11.01
C ASN A 364 14.61 -0.87 -9.52
N PHE A 365 13.57 -0.86 -8.69
CA PHE A 365 13.69 -0.62 -7.25
C PHE A 365 14.39 -1.80 -6.56
N ILE A 366 13.97 -3.04 -6.82
CA ILE A 366 14.60 -4.26 -6.28
C ILE A 366 16.07 -4.33 -6.72
N HIS A 367 16.38 -4.08 -8.00
CA HIS A 367 17.77 -4.05 -8.48
C HIS A 367 18.62 -3.00 -7.75
N LYS A 368 18.13 -1.76 -7.61
CA LYS A 368 18.87 -0.70 -6.88
C LYS A 368 19.03 -1.03 -5.40
N LEU A 369 18.05 -1.70 -4.79
CA LEU A 369 18.09 -2.12 -3.39
C LEU A 369 19.11 -3.25 -3.17
N LYS A 370 19.17 -4.25 -4.07
CA LYS A 370 20.19 -5.32 -4.07
C LYS A 370 21.63 -4.79 -4.17
N HIS A 371 21.83 -3.66 -4.87
CA HIS A 371 23.15 -3.05 -5.09
C HIS A 371 23.64 -2.12 -3.95
N LEU A 372 22.87 -1.94 -2.87
CA LEU A 372 23.34 -1.15 -1.72
C LEU A 372 24.37 -1.94 -0.90
N PRO A 373 25.51 -1.34 -0.50
CA PRO A 373 26.60 -2.07 0.14
C PRO A 373 26.28 -2.53 1.58
N GLU A 374 25.31 -1.90 2.25
CA GLU A 374 25.03 -2.12 3.67
C GLU A 374 23.53 -2.28 3.96
N LYS A 375 23.17 -3.27 4.79
CA LYS A 375 21.77 -3.58 5.12
C LYS A 375 21.01 -2.41 5.77
N TYR A 376 21.69 -1.51 6.50
CA TYR A 376 21.01 -0.32 7.03
C TYR A 376 20.61 0.68 5.93
N MET A 377 21.35 0.76 4.82
CA MET A 377 20.97 1.62 3.69
C MET A 377 19.70 1.08 3.04
N MET A 378 19.60 -0.25 2.85
CA MET A 378 18.40 -0.91 2.36
C MET A 378 17.19 -0.60 3.27
N ASN A 379 17.36 -0.75 4.59
CA ASN A 379 16.30 -0.45 5.56
C ASN A 379 15.88 1.03 5.54
N SER A 380 16.82 1.97 5.40
CA SER A 380 16.52 3.41 5.36
C SER A 380 15.81 3.84 4.05
N VAL A 381 16.04 3.12 2.95
CA VAL A 381 15.24 3.28 1.71
C VAL A 381 13.85 2.67 1.88
N LEU A 382 13.75 1.49 2.49
CA LEU A 382 12.48 0.79 2.74
C LEU A 382 11.58 1.52 3.75
N GLU A 383 12.14 2.25 4.71
CA GLU A 383 11.40 3.05 5.72
C GLU A 383 10.40 4.05 5.10
N ASN A 384 10.66 4.50 3.87
CA ASN A 384 9.83 5.44 3.12
C ASN A 384 9.19 4.80 1.87
N PHE A 385 9.15 3.47 1.80
CA PHE A 385 8.56 2.69 0.71
C PHE A 385 7.42 1.81 1.25
N THR A 386 6.23 1.97 0.69
CA THR A 386 5.03 1.24 1.13
C THR A 386 4.20 0.78 -0.06
N ILE A 387 3.35 -0.23 0.17
CA ILE A 387 2.36 -0.69 -0.80
C ILE A 387 1.01 -0.71 -0.10
N LEU A 388 0.03 -0.02 -0.67
CA LEU A 388 -1.36 -0.05 -0.24
C LEU A 388 -2.15 -0.91 -1.22
N GLN A 389 -2.72 -2.01 -0.74
CA GLN A 389 -3.63 -2.85 -1.52
C GLN A 389 -5.07 -2.59 -1.07
N VAL A 390 -6.00 -2.46 -2.02
CA VAL A 390 -7.44 -2.25 -1.82
C VAL A 390 -8.18 -3.22 -2.73
N LEU A 391 -9.23 -3.86 -2.23
CA LEU A 391 -10.02 -4.91 -2.90
C LEU A 391 -11.51 -4.61 -2.84
#